data_AF-A0A7T5URQ0-F1
#
_entry.id   AF-A0A7T5URQ0-F1
#
_cell.length_a   1.000
_cell.length_b   1.000
_cell.length_c   1.000
_cell.angle_alpha   90.00
_cell.angle_beta   90.00
_cell.angle_gamma   90.00
#
_symmetry.space_group_name_H-M   'P 1'
#
loop_
_entity.id
_entity.type
_entity.pdbx_description
1 polymer ?
#
loop_
_entity_poly.entity_id
_entity_poly.type
_entity_poly.pdbx_seq_one_letter_code
_entity_poly.pdbx_strand_id
1 'polypeptide(L)'
;MYMKITKKGFTLVELLIVIALLGALAVGLLAALDPFEQLKKGNDTGTRNLVSEVQGAVIRYYALKGWMPWCTATDTCDDISSATNLSSSPMDDAISRIVDSGELKADFTSLAASNLGKVFVTGDANNAKVCFQPTSKSFKCDPNTKFQQNGDAAADPADCTTSCGTNTCYWCVK
;
A
#
# COMPACT_ATOMS: atom_id res chain seq x y z
N MET A 1 16.74 -65.31 -12.85
CA MET A 1 17.68 -64.62 -11.96
C MET A 1 16.90 -63.56 -11.20
N TYR A 2 16.62 -63.76 -9.90
CA TYR A 2 15.77 -62.86 -9.11
C TYR A 2 16.64 -61.95 -8.26
N MET A 3 16.63 -60.65 -8.53
CA MET A 3 17.44 -59.65 -7.82
C MET A 3 16.81 -59.37 -6.46
N LYS A 4 17.44 -59.81 -5.37
CA LYS A 4 17.03 -59.49 -4.00
C LYS A 4 17.38 -58.03 -3.70
N ILE A 5 16.38 -57.16 -3.63
CA ILE A 5 16.55 -55.77 -3.18
C ILE A 5 16.57 -55.77 -1.64
N THR A 6 17.75 -55.57 -1.04
CA THR A 6 17.89 -55.35 0.40
C THR A 6 17.48 -53.92 0.74
N LYS A 7 16.33 -53.74 1.42
CA LYS A 7 15.94 -52.44 1.98
C LYS A 7 16.83 -52.13 3.18
N LYS A 8 17.68 -51.10 3.09
CA LYS A 8 18.42 -50.56 4.24
C LYS A 8 17.47 -49.66 5.03
N GLY A 9 17.25 -50.00 6.30
CA GLY A 9 16.45 -49.18 7.22
C GLY A 9 17.24 -47.96 7.70
N PHE A 10 16.53 -46.85 7.93
CA PHE A 10 17.08 -45.66 8.57
C PHE A 10 17.34 -45.95 10.06
N THR A 11 18.49 -45.55 10.62
CA THR A 11 18.72 -45.72 12.06
C THR A 11 17.97 -44.64 12.85
N LEU A 12 17.59 -44.97 14.09
CA LEU A 12 16.95 -44.01 15.00
C LEU A 12 17.86 -42.80 15.27
N VAL A 13 19.18 -43.01 15.34
CA VAL A 13 20.16 -41.95 15.57
C VAL A 13 20.22 -40.97 14.39
N GLU A 14 20.19 -41.48 13.16
CA GLU A 14 20.16 -40.62 11.97
C GLU A 14 18.91 -39.74 11.95
N LEU A 15 17.74 -40.28 12.32
CA LEU A 15 16.51 -39.50 12.35
C LEU A 15 16.53 -38.43 13.45
N LEU A 16 17.15 -38.72 14.59
CA LEU A 16 17.29 -37.78 15.72
C LEU A 16 18.23 -36.61 15.38
N ILE A 17 19.34 -36.87 14.70
CA ILE A 17 20.26 -35.81 14.24
C ILE A 17 19.57 -34.93 13.19
N VAL A 18 18.81 -35.53 12.28
CA VAL A 18 18.10 -34.78 11.23
C VAL A 18 17.06 -33.82 11.83
N ILE A 19 16.23 -34.26 12.78
CA ILE A 19 15.26 -33.35 13.41
C ILE A 19 15.93 -32.24 14.22
N ALA A 20 17.07 -32.52 14.86
CA ALA A 20 17.85 -31.52 15.58
C ALA A 20 18.43 -30.46 14.60
N LEU A 21 18.98 -30.91 13.48
CA LEU A 21 19.50 -30.03 12.42
C LEU A 21 18.38 -29.21 11.77
N LEU A 22 17.25 -29.84 11.43
CA LEU A 22 16.09 -29.14 10.86
C LEU A 22 15.53 -28.10 11.84
N GLY A 23 15.47 -28.42 13.14
CA GLY A 23 15.06 -27.47 14.17
C GLY A 23 15.99 -26.26 14.27
N ALA A 24 17.31 -26.49 14.31
CA ALA A 24 18.28 -25.40 14.37
C ALA A 24 18.24 -24.50 13.12
N LEU A 25 18.13 -25.09 11.92
CA LEU A 25 18.02 -24.34 10.66
C LEU A 25 16.73 -23.51 10.59
N ALA A 26 15.61 -24.05 11.06
CA ALA A 26 14.33 -23.34 11.07
C ALA A 26 14.37 -22.09 11.95
N VAL A 27 14.97 -22.18 13.16
CA VAL A 27 15.14 -21.02 14.05
C VAL A 27 16.09 -20.00 13.44
N GLY A 28 17.20 -20.43 12.86
CA GLY A 28 18.14 -19.55 12.18
C GLY A 28 17.51 -18.78 11.02
N LEU A 29 16.67 -19.44 10.23
CA LEU A 29 15.95 -18.81 9.12
C LEU A 29 14.93 -17.77 9.60
N LEU A 30 14.17 -18.07 10.65
CA LEU A 30 13.22 -17.12 11.26
C LEU A 30 13.91 -15.93 11.93
N ALA A 31 15.16 -16.08 12.39
CA ALA A 31 15.95 -14.96 12.90
C ALA A 31 16.53 -14.10 11.77
N ALA A 32 16.83 -14.69 10.62
CA ALA A 32 17.35 -13.98 9.45
C ALA A 32 16.26 -13.21 8.68
N LEU A 33 15.03 -13.70 8.67
CA LEU A 33 13.88 -13.01 8.10
C LEU A 33 13.19 -12.20 9.21
N ASP A 34 12.93 -10.92 9.00
CA ASP A 34 12.03 -10.14 9.86
C ASP A 34 10.58 -10.36 9.35
N PRO A 35 9.80 -11.33 9.90
CA PRO A 35 8.49 -11.67 9.37
C PRO A 35 7.52 -10.49 9.46
N PHE A 36 7.65 -9.66 10.50
CA PHE A 36 6.81 -8.49 10.68
C PHE A 36 7.09 -7.43 9.63
N GLU A 37 8.36 -7.23 9.24
CA GLU A 37 8.72 -6.35 8.15
C GLU A 37 8.15 -6.83 6.81
N GLN A 38 8.15 -8.15 6.55
CA GLN A 38 7.53 -8.70 5.34
C GLN A 38 6.01 -8.49 5.30
N LEU A 39 5.33 -8.66 6.44
CA LEU A 39 3.89 -8.37 6.56
C LEU A 39 3.59 -6.88 6.31
N LYS A 40 4.37 -5.97 6.92
CA LYS A 40 4.26 -4.52 6.68
C LYS A 40 4.46 -4.18 5.21
N LYS A 41 5.48 -4.77 4.58
CA LYS A 41 5.76 -4.58 3.15
C LYS A 41 4.60 -5.05 2.27
N GLY A 42 3.99 -6.19 2.61
CA GLY A 42 2.78 -6.68 1.93
C GLY A 42 1.61 -5.70 2.07
N ASN A 43 1.35 -5.20 3.29
CA ASN A 43 0.29 -4.22 3.53
C ASN A 43 0.53 -2.88 2.81
N ASP A 44 1.76 -2.37 2.84
CA ASP A 44 2.13 -1.13 2.14
C ASP A 44 2.02 -1.29 0.61
N THR A 45 2.34 -2.48 0.08
CA THR A 45 2.13 -2.79 -1.34
C THR A 45 0.64 -2.74 -1.71
N GLY A 46 -0.23 -3.33 -0.86
CA GLY A 46 -1.67 -3.23 -1.03
C GLY A 46 -2.17 -1.78 -0.99
N THR A 47 -1.66 -0.98 -0.05
CA THR A 47 -2.05 0.43 0.11
C THR A 47 -1.54 1.28 -1.05
N ARG A 48 -0.33 1.04 -1.55
CA ARG A 48 0.20 1.69 -2.76
C ARG A 48 -0.67 1.41 -3.98
N ASN A 49 -1.09 0.16 -4.18
CA ASN A 49 -1.97 -0.20 -5.29
C ASN A 49 -3.32 0.52 -5.17
N LEU A 50 -3.88 0.58 -3.96
CA LEU A 50 -5.11 1.33 -3.67
C LEU A 50 -4.96 2.82 -4.00
N VAL A 51 -3.86 3.45 -3.57
CA VAL A 51 -3.54 4.85 -3.86
C VAL A 51 -3.45 5.11 -5.37
N SER A 52 -2.78 4.22 -6.12
CA SER A 52 -2.69 4.33 -7.57
C SER A 52 -4.02 4.09 -8.28
N GLU A 53 -4.86 3.18 -7.78
CA GLU A 53 -6.20 2.91 -8.31
C GLU A 53 -7.11 4.13 -8.15
N VAL A 54 -7.16 4.71 -6.95
CA VAL A 54 -7.95 5.92 -6.65
C VAL A 54 -7.50 7.07 -7.52
N GLN A 55 -6.19 7.36 -7.56
CA GLN A 55 -5.71 8.48 -8.38
C GLN A 55 -6.00 8.25 -9.87
N GLY A 56 -5.75 7.03 -10.37
CA GLY A 56 -6.09 6.70 -11.74
C GLY A 56 -7.58 6.90 -12.05
N ALA A 57 -8.47 6.52 -11.12
CA ALA A 57 -9.91 6.67 -11.29
C ALA A 57 -10.36 8.14 -11.29
N VAL A 58 -9.77 8.98 -10.43
CA VAL A 58 -10.01 10.44 -10.41
C VAL A 58 -9.60 11.08 -11.75
N ILE A 59 -8.41 10.75 -12.26
CA ILE A 59 -7.94 11.33 -13.53
C ILE A 59 -8.79 10.85 -14.72
N ARG A 60 -9.22 9.59 -14.75
CA ARG A 60 -10.11 9.10 -15.80
C ARG A 60 -11.51 9.72 -15.70
N TYR A 61 -12.03 9.91 -14.49
CA TYR A 61 -13.28 10.64 -14.28
C TYR A 61 -13.19 12.05 -14.86
N TYR A 62 -12.12 12.78 -14.57
CA TYR A 62 -11.88 14.11 -15.14
C TYR A 62 -11.82 14.08 -16.66
N ALA A 63 -11.12 13.11 -17.26
CA ALA A 63 -11.05 12.97 -18.71
C ALA A 63 -12.42 12.73 -19.36
N LEU A 64 -13.36 12.09 -18.65
CA LEU A 64 -14.73 11.85 -19.13
C LEU A 64 -15.69 13.02 -18.89
N LYS A 65 -15.59 13.69 -17.74
CA LYS A 65 -16.57 14.69 -17.29
C LYS A 65 -16.13 16.12 -17.55
N GLY A 66 -14.82 16.37 -17.62
CA GLY A 66 -14.22 17.70 -17.76
C GLY A 66 -14.10 18.48 -16.45
N TRP A 67 -14.37 17.85 -15.30
CA TRP A 67 -14.27 18.46 -13.96
C TRP A 67 -13.99 17.36 -12.91
N MET A 68 -13.37 17.71 -11.78
CA MET A 68 -12.98 16.74 -10.75
C MET A 68 -14.18 16.16 -10.00
N PRO A 69 -14.08 14.96 -9.41
CA PRO A 69 -15.19 14.34 -8.68
C PRO A 69 -15.81 15.20 -7.55
N TRP A 70 -14.99 16.03 -6.91
CA TRP A 70 -15.39 17.01 -5.87
C TRP A 70 -15.80 18.38 -6.42
N CYS A 71 -15.84 18.55 -7.74
CA CYS A 71 -16.40 19.72 -8.39
C CYS A 71 -17.84 19.46 -8.83
N THR A 72 -18.47 20.44 -9.44
CA THR A 72 -19.77 20.32 -10.11
C THR A 72 -19.61 20.66 -11.58
N ALA A 73 -20.59 20.31 -12.41
CA ALA A 73 -20.55 20.59 -13.85
C ALA A 73 -20.49 22.08 -14.21
N THR A 74 -20.71 22.98 -13.24
CA THR A 74 -20.55 24.44 -13.37
C THR A 74 -19.20 24.94 -12.88
N ASP A 75 -18.21 24.05 -12.75
CA ASP A 75 -16.82 24.35 -12.35
C ASP A 75 -16.70 24.96 -10.93
N THR A 76 -17.70 24.74 -10.09
CA THR A 76 -17.63 25.06 -8.66
C THR A 76 -17.07 23.86 -7.93
N CYS A 77 -15.92 24.04 -7.28
CA CYS A 77 -15.18 22.97 -6.61
C CYS A 77 -15.17 23.15 -5.09
N ASP A 78 -15.51 22.06 -4.39
CA ASP A 78 -15.21 21.93 -2.97
C ASP A 78 -13.78 21.37 -2.85
N ASP A 79 -12.80 22.25 -3.10
CA ASP A 79 -11.39 21.88 -3.09
C ASP A 79 -11.02 21.16 -1.79
N ILE A 80 -10.28 20.07 -1.95
CA ILE A 80 -9.79 19.26 -0.84
C ILE A 80 -8.44 19.85 -0.42
N SER A 81 -8.49 21.06 0.13
CA SER A 81 -7.28 21.86 0.40
C SER A 81 -6.45 21.32 1.58
N SER A 82 -7.08 20.50 2.43
CA SER A 82 -6.42 19.77 3.52
C SER A 82 -6.45 18.27 3.23
N ALA A 83 -5.39 17.56 3.57
CA ALA A 83 -5.30 16.12 3.41
C ALA A 83 -6.50 15.42 4.07
N THR A 84 -7.42 14.94 3.25
CA THR A 84 -8.70 14.39 3.70
C THR A 84 -8.66 12.88 3.59
N ASN A 85 -9.07 12.19 4.64
CA ASN A 85 -9.05 10.73 4.67
C ASN A 85 -10.05 10.16 3.65
N LEU A 86 -9.64 9.16 2.88
CA LEU A 86 -10.49 8.54 1.86
C LEU A 86 -11.75 7.88 2.45
N SER A 87 -11.73 7.47 3.72
CA SER A 87 -12.90 6.91 4.42
C SER A 87 -13.78 7.96 5.10
N SER A 88 -13.52 9.25 4.90
CA SER A 88 -14.31 10.31 5.52
C SER A 88 -15.48 10.73 4.65
N SER A 89 -16.57 11.18 5.29
CA SER A 89 -17.81 11.57 4.60
C SER A 89 -17.65 12.53 3.41
N PRO A 90 -16.73 13.52 3.41
CA PRO A 90 -16.49 14.36 2.24
C PRO A 90 -16.07 13.60 0.97
N MET A 91 -15.48 12.42 1.10
CA MET A 91 -15.03 11.60 -0.03
C MET A 91 -16.10 10.64 -0.53
N ASP A 92 -17.19 10.42 0.21
CA ASP A 92 -18.24 9.47 -0.18
C ASP A 92 -18.92 9.87 -1.50
N ASP A 93 -19.26 11.16 -1.67
CA ASP A 93 -19.88 11.68 -2.90
C ASP A 93 -18.92 11.61 -4.09
N ALA A 94 -17.65 11.97 -3.88
CA ALA A 94 -16.62 11.84 -4.90
C ALA A 94 -16.44 10.38 -5.35
N ILE A 95 -16.36 9.44 -4.41
CA ILE A 95 -16.27 8.01 -4.72
C ILE A 95 -17.53 7.52 -5.45
N SER A 96 -18.73 7.91 -4.99
CA SER A 96 -19.99 7.54 -5.65
C SER A 96 -20.00 7.98 -7.11
N ARG A 97 -19.63 9.23 -7.39
CA ARG A 97 -19.61 9.77 -8.77
C ARG A 97 -18.64 9.01 -9.68
N ILE A 98 -17.46 8.63 -9.16
CA ILE A 98 -16.46 7.84 -9.91
C ILE A 98 -16.99 6.42 -10.17
N VAL A 99 -17.68 5.82 -9.20
CA VAL A 99 -18.33 4.51 -9.35
C VAL A 99 -19.46 4.58 -10.38
N ASP A 100 -20.31 5.59 -10.29
CA ASP A 100 -21.46 5.80 -11.19
C ASP A 100 -21.03 6.10 -12.63
N SER A 101 -19.83 6.68 -12.83
CA SER A 101 -19.24 6.83 -14.15
C SER A 101 -18.53 5.57 -14.67
N GLY A 102 -18.44 4.50 -13.87
CA GLY A 102 -17.79 3.24 -14.21
C GLY A 102 -16.26 3.26 -14.10
N GLU A 103 -15.68 4.29 -13.47
CA GLU A 103 -14.23 4.45 -13.39
C GLU A 103 -13.60 3.75 -12.17
N LEU A 104 -14.46 3.34 -11.24
CA LEU A 104 -14.13 2.56 -10.06
C LEU A 104 -15.21 1.50 -9.83
N LYS A 105 -14.85 0.36 -9.23
CA LYS A 105 -15.80 -0.74 -8.98
C LYS A 105 -16.81 -0.35 -7.89
N ALA A 106 -18.05 -0.81 -8.03
CA ALA A 106 -19.10 -0.57 -7.03
C ALA A 106 -18.74 -1.06 -5.62
N ASP A 107 -18.08 -2.21 -5.51
CA ASP A 107 -17.68 -2.79 -4.22
C ASP A 107 -16.34 -2.24 -3.69
N PHE A 108 -15.79 -1.20 -4.31
CA PHE A 108 -14.46 -0.68 -3.98
C PHE A 108 -14.28 -0.39 -2.49
N THR A 109 -15.23 0.32 -1.87
CA THR A 109 -15.13 0.70 -0.45
C THR A 109 -15.19 -0.50 0.48
N SER A 110 -15.91 -1.56 0.08
CA SER A 110 -15.96 -2.84 0.81
C SER A 110 -14.64 -3.60 0.68
N LEU A 111 -14.10 -3.71 -0.55
CA LEU A 111 -12.85 -4.42 -0.83
C LEU A 111 -11.63 -3.72 -0.20
N ALA A 112 -11.66 -2.39 -0.10
CA ALA A 112 -10.57 -1.58 0.40
C ALA A 112 -10.70 -1.19 1.89
N ALA A 113 -11.77 -1.61 2.59
CA ALA A 113 -12.16 -1.11 3.92
C ALA A 113 -11.01 -1.06 4.95
N SER A 114 -10.11 -2.06 4.94
CA SER A 114 -8.97 -2.15 5.85
C SER A 114 -7.85 -1.12 5.60
N ASN A 115 -7.85 -0.48 4.43
CA ASN A 115 -6.81 0.44 3.98
C ASN A 115 -7.33 1.84 3.64
N LEU A 116 -8.65 2.06 3.48
CA LEU A 116 -9.21 3.40 3.22
C LEU A 116 -8.77 4.43 4.26
N GLY A 117 -8.80 4.05 5.55
CA GLY A 117 -8.38 4.90 6.66
C GLY A 117 -6.90 5.31 6.67
N LYS A 118 -6.08 4.75 5.79
CA LYS A 118 -4.64 5.05 5.65
C LYS A 118 -4.35 5.95 4.44
N VAL A 119 -5.34 6.20 3.60
CA VAL A 119 -5.20 6.96 2.36
C VAL A 119 -5.75 8.37 2.56
N PHE A 120 -4.97 9.35 2.10
CA PHE A 120 -5.32 10.76 2.15
C PHE A 120 -5.36 11.33 0.75
N VAL A 121 -6.36 12.17 0.49
CA VAL A 121 -6.58 12.85 -0.79
C VAL A 121 -6.45 14.35 -0.56
N THR A 122 -5.80 15.02 -1.51
CA THR A 122 -5.75 16.48 -1.64
C THR A 122 -5.99 16.80 -3.09
N GLY A 123 -6.78 17.82 -3.39
CA GLY A 123 -7.14 18.10 -4.77
C GLY A 123 -7.79 19.46 -4.94
N ASP A 124 -7.65 19.98 -6.15
CA ASP A 124 -8.27 21.21 -6.63
C ASP A 124 -9.01 20.94 -7.95
N ALA A 125 -9.44 21.96 -8.67
CA ALA A 125 -10.12 21.81 -9.97
C ALA A 125 -9.30 21.05 -11.04
N ASN A 126 -7.97 21.01 -10.92
CA ASN A 126 -7.05 20.52 -11.94
C ASN A 126 -6.14 19.38 -11.45
N ASN A 127 -5.89 19.29 -10.15
CA ASN A 127 -4.90 18.38 -9.59
C ASN A 127 -5.53 17.46 -8.55
N ALA A 128 -5.05 16.23 -8.52
CA ALA A 128 -5.41 15.22 -7.55
C ALA A 128 -4.14 14.57 -7.02
N LYS A 129 -3.94 14.59 -5.71
CA LYS A 129 -2.83 13.95 -5.03
C LYS A 129 -3.40 12.93 -4.06
N VAL A 130 -2.87 11.71 -4.09
CA VAL A 130 -3.29 10.64 -3.21
C VAL A 130 -2.06 10.07 -2.51
N CYS A 131 -2.12 10.04 -1.18
CA CYS A 131 -0.98 9.79 -0.32
C CYS A 131 -1.28 8.71 0.73
N PHE A 132 -0.26 7.99 1.18
CA PHE A 132 -0.33 7.18 2.38
C PHE A 132 0.99 7.21 3.14
N GLN A 133 0.95 6.95 4.44
CA GLN A 133 2.16 6.85 5.27
C GLN A 133 2.65 5.40 5.28
N PRO A 134 3.85 5.09 4.76
CA PRO A 134 4.35 3.73 4.78
C PRO A 134 4.78 3.27 6.17
N THR A 135 4.66 1.97 6.42
CA THR A 135 4.97 1.35 7.71
C THR A 135 6.21 0.46 7.67
N SER A 136 6.49 -0.14 6.53
CA SER A 136 7.67 -0.95 6.24
C SER A 136 8.89 -0.06 6.01
N LYS A 137 10.06 -0.53 6.47
CA LYS A 137 11.36 0.11 6.20
C LYS A 137 11.58 0.28 4.71
N SER A 138 11.25 -0.75 3.91
CA SER A 138 11.49 -0.69 2.45
C SER A 138 10.72 0.44 1.75
N PHE A 139 9.46 0.67 2.11
CA PHE A 139 8.71 1.79 1.55
C PHE A 139 9.06 3.13 2.22
N LYS A 140 9.44 3.14 3.50
CA LYS A 140 9.95 4.36 4.15
C LYS A 140 11.22 4.88 3.48
N CYS A 141 12.09 4.00 3.01
CA CYS A 141 13.28 4.35 2.23
C CYS A 141 13.00 4.55 0.72
N ASP A 142 11.76 4.43 0.26
CA ASP A 142 11.44 4.59 -1.16
C ASP A 142 11.69 6.04 -1.59
N PRO A 143 12.35 6.31 -2.74
CA PRO A 143 12.62 7.67 -3.21
C PRO A 143 11.38 8.56 -3.42
N ASN A 144 10.20 7.95 -3.48
CA ASN A 144 8.92 8.64 -3.61
C ASN A 144 8.19 8.81 -2.27
N THR A 145 8.75 8.33 -1.16
CA THR A 145 8.32 8.65 0.20
C THR A 145 9.00 9.93 0.68
N LYS A 146 8.57 11.07 0.15
CA LYS A 146 9.23 12.37 0.37
C LYS A 146 8.25 13.54 0.51
N PHE A 147 6.99 13.21 0.76
CA PHE A 147 5.91 14.16 0.82
C PHE A 147 5.37 14.31 2.24
N GLN A 148 4.63 15.39 2.46
CA GLN A 148 3.74 15.57 3.58
C GLN A 148 2.40 14.89 3.28
N GLN A 149 1.51 14.85 4.27
CA GLN A 149 0.22 14.18 4.16
C GLN A 149 -0.66 14.74 3.02
N ASN A 150 -0.52 16.03 2.72
CA ASN A 150 -1.24 16.74 1.66
C ASN A 150 -0.61 16.57 0.26
N GLY A 151 0.48 15.80 0.15
CA GLY A 151 1.19 15.57 -1.10
C GLY A 151 2.15 16.68 -1.53
N ASP A 152 2.35 17.71 -0.70
CA ASP A 152 3.44 18.67 -0.92
C ASP A 152 4.78 18.08 -0.50
N ALA A 153 5.87 18.62 -1.03
CA ALA A 153 7.20 18.18 -0.65
C ALA A 153 7.41 18.33 0.87
N ALA A 154 8.02 17.33 1.51
CA ALA A 154 8.49 17.46 2.88
C ALA A 154 9.49 18.63 2.99
N ALA A 155 9.60 19.23 4.18
CA ALA A 155 10.55 20.33 4.42
C ALA A 155 12.01 19.90 4.13
N ASP A 156 12.33 18.64 4.42
CA ASP A 156 13.57 17.99 4.00
C ASP A 156 13.25 16.64 3.31
N PRO A 157 13.08 16.63 1.97
CA PRO A 157 12.78 15.42 1.21
C PRO A 157 13.89 14.37 1.27
N ALA A 158 15.14 14.78 1.46
CA ALA A 158 16.28 13.87 1.52
C ALA A 158 16.24 13.08 2.84
N ASP A 159 15.94 13.77 3.95
CA ASP A 159 15.83 13.19 5.29
C ASP A 159 14.74 12.10 5.36
N CYS A 160 13.65 12.24 4.61
CA CYS A 160 12.65 11.18 4.48
C CYS A 160 13.24 9.85 3.96
N THR A 161 14.12 9.94 2.95
CA THR A 161 14.68 8.76 2.27
C THR A 161 15.91 8.19 2.97
N THR A 162 16.73 9.04 3.61
CA THR A 162 17.94 8.59 4.32
C THR A 162 17.64 8.02 5.69
N SER A 163 16.61 8.56 6.35
CA SER A 163 16.35 8.25 7.76
C SER A 163 15.27 7.17 7.95
N CYS A 164 14.68 6.68 6.84
CA CYS A 164 13.99 5.39 6.73
C CYS A 164 13.01 5.05 7.87
N GLY A 165 12.33 6.06 8.44
CA GLY A 165 11.33 5.86 9.48
C GLY A 165 11.45 6.69 10.75
N THR A 166 12.42 7.59 10.86
CA THR A 166 12.47 8.58 11.97
C THR A 166 11.50 9.74 11.77
N ASN A 167 11.22 10.11 10.51
CA ASN A 167 10.32 11.21 10.16
C ASN A 167 9.00 10.71 9.60
N THR A 168 7.94 11.49 9.81
CA THR A 168 6.60 11.23 9.26
C THR A 168 6.54 11.70 7.81
N CYS A 169 6.89 10.81 6.88
CA CYS A 169 6.85 11.09 5.44
C CYS A 169 5.84 10.20 4.74
N TYR A 170 5.30 10.71 3.63
CA TYR A 170 4.25 10.10 2.85
C TYR A 170 4.74 9.74 1.46
N TRP A 171 4.21 8.63 0.96
CA TRP A 171 4.33 8.22 -0.42
C TRP A 171 3.08 8.68 -1.16
N CYS A 172 3.27 9.42 -2.25
CA CYS A 172 2.16 10.03 -2.98
C CYS A 172 2.22 9.76 -4.48
N VAL A 173 1.04 9.71 -5.10
CA VAL A 173 0.85 9.81 -6.55
C VAL A 173 0.17 11.14 -6.82
N LYS A 174 0.63 11.84 -7.85
CA LYS A 174 0.07 13.09 -8.36
C LYS A 174 -0.07 13.00 -9.86
#